data_AF-A0A962BNM1-F1
#
_entry.id   AF-A0A962BNM1-F1
#
_cell.length_a   1.000
_cell.length_b   1.000
_cell.length_c   1.000
_cell.angle_alpha   90.00
_cell.angle_beta   90.00
_cell.angle_gamma   90.00
#
_symmetry.space_group_name_H-M   'P 1'
#
loop_
_entity.id
_entity.type
_entity.pdbx_description
1 polymer ?
#
loop_
_entity_poly.entity_id
_entity_poly.type
_entity_poly.pdbx_seq_one_letter_code
_entity_poly.pdbx_strand_id
1 'polypeptide(L)'
;NRNLSTAEIIGQVWVAAKHLGNRVHQDRKLTNVVMMGMGEPLLNFENVNPAMELMRDDLGFGLASKRVTLSTSGLVPMIDRLSEESDVSLAVSLHAANDDLRVKLVPLNKKYPVAELMAACARWLNKDHRRDSVTFEYTLMQDVNDRPEHARELAKLMRAFDNATQRRHAGKVNLIPFNPFPGTQYQRSSEERIRGFQTLLMEMGVLTMVRRTRGDDIDAACGQLKGQVLDRTRRQAKFQSRVERQLNAVTTEEATHAA
;
A
#
# COMPACT_ATOMS: atom_id res chain seq x y z
N ASN A 1 -0.84 -0.33 -20.90
CA ASN A 1 -0.74 -1.01 -19.60
C ASN A 1 -0.55 -2.51 -19.80
N ARG A 2 0.54 -3.09 -19.28
CA ARG A 2 0.83 -4.53 -19.27
C ARG A 2 1.53 -4.91 -17.97
N ASN A 3 1.54 -6.18 -17.64
CA ASN A 3 2.39 -6.70 -16.58
C ASN A 3 3.88 -6.55 -16.96
N LEU A 4 4.72 -6.22 -15.98
CA LEU A 4 6.17 -6.27 -16.11
C LEU A 4 6.64 -7.73 -16.03
N SER A 5 7.65 -8.09 -16.82
CA SER A 5 8.30 -9.39 -16.72
C SER A 5 9.16 -9.48 -15.46
N THR A 6 9.55 -10.70 -15.06
CA THR A 6 10.53 -10.90 -13.97
C THR A 6 11.80 -10.07 -14.17
N ALA A 7 12.33 -10.05 -15.40
CA ALA A 7 13.54 -9.30 -15.75
C ALA A 7 13.37 -7.79 -15.55
N GLU A 8 12.20 -7.23 -15.87
CA GLU A 8 11.92 -5.80 -15.68
C GLU A 8 11.72 -5.42 -14.21
N ILE A 9 11.21 -6.35 -13.40
CA ILE A 9 11.05 -6.15 -11.95
C ILE A 9 12.44 -6.21 -11.28
N ILE A 10 13.17 -7.32 -11.46
CA ILE A 10 14.49 -7.48 -10.83
C ILE A 10 15.53 -6.51 -11.40
N GLY A 11 15.37 -6.09 -12.66
CA GLY A 11 16.20 -5.08 -13.31
C GLY A 11 16.18 -3.74 -12.59
N GLN A 12 15.06 -3.34 -11.97
CA GLN A 12 15.00 -2.12 -11.15
C GLN A 12 15.91 -2.23 -9.91
N VAL A 13 15.90 -3.39 -9.25
CA VAL A 13 16.79 -3.66 -8.11
C VAL A 13 18.23 -3.67 -8.55
N TRP A 14 18.54 -4.27 -9.70
CA TRP A 14 19.88 -4.32 -10.27
C TRP A 14 20.43 -2.93 -10.58
N VAL A 15 19.65 -2.07 -11.24
CA VAL A 15 20.05 -0.69 -11.56
C VAL A 15 20.30 0.11 -10.28
N ALA A 16 19.39 0.02 -9.30
CA ALA A 16 19.55 0.70 -8.01
C ALA A 16 20.79 0.21 -7.24
N ALA A 17 21.01 -1.10 -7.18
CA ALA A 17 22.18 -1.69 -6.53
C ALA A 17 23.48 -1.22 -7.20
N LYS A 18 23.53 -1.19 -8.53
CA LYS A 18 24.69 -0.69 -9.29
C LYS A 18 24.94 0.79 -9.01
N HIS A 19 23.89 1.60 -9.02
CA HIS A 19 23.99 3.04 -8.75
C HIS A 19 24.51 3.33 -7.33
N LEU A 20 24.07 2.55 -6.35
CA LEU A 20 24.52 2.66 -4.96
C LEU A 20 25.91 2.06 -4.70
N GLY A 21 26.54 1.42 -5.68
CA GLY A 21 27.80 0.69 -5.48
C GLY A 21 27.65 -0.50 -4.54
N ASN A 22 26.47 -1.14 -4.49
CA ASN A 22 26.17 -2.25 -3.59
C ASN A 22 27.02 -3.48 -3.93
N ARG A 23 27.88 -3.92 -2.99
CA ARG A 23 28.67 -5.14 -3.12
C ARG A 23 28.11 -6.18 -2.16
N VAL A 24 27.40 -7.17 -2.71
CA VAL A 24 26.80 -8.26 -1.93
C VAL A 24 27.90 -8.96 -1.12
N HIS A 25 27.62 -9.26 0.15
CA HIS A 25 28.55 -9.88 1.12
C HIS A 25 29.80 -9.08 1.51
N GLN A 26 29.94 -7.82 1.04
CA GLN A 26 31.07 -6.95 1.41
C GLN A 26 30.57 -5.61 1.96
N ASP A 27 29.97 -4.79 1.11
CA ASP A 27 29.45 -3.47 1.46
C ASP A 27 28.00 -3.36 0.95
N ARG A 28 27.09 -3.85 1.79
CA ARG A 28 25.66 -3.91 1.47
C ARG A 28 25.00 -2.56 1.73
N LYS A 29 24.77 -1.81 0.65
CA LYS A 29 24.02 -0.53 0.65
C LYS A 29 22.53 -0.73 0.46
N LEU A 30 22.15 -1.67 -0.40
CA LEU A 30 20.75 -2.06 -0.61
C LEU A 30 20.37 -3.09 0.46
N THR A 31 19.56 -2.67 1.41
CA THR A 31 19.20 -3.50 2.56
C THR A 31 17.75 -3.95 2.57
N ASN A 32 16.85 -3.24 1.89
CA ASN A 32 15.42 -3.54 1.88
C ASN A 32 14.83 -3.27 0.49
N VAL A 33 13.86 -4.08 0.09
CA VAL A 33 13.05 -3.87 -1.11
C VAL A 33 11.57 -3.96 -0.73
N VAL A 34 10.77 -3.02 -1.23
CA VAL A 34 9.32 -3.00 -1.01
C VAL A 34 8.59 -2.96 -2.34
N MET A 35 7.62 -3.84 -2.53
CA MET A 35 6.75 -3.88 -3.72
C MET A 35 5.60 -2.88 -3.56
N MET A 36 5.95 -1.60 -3.49
CA MET A 36 5.03 -0.46 -3.28
C MET A 36 5.15 0.60 -4.38
N GLY A 37 5.69 0.19 -5.53
CA GLY A 37 5.77 1.01 -6.74
C GLY A 37 4.42 1.07 -7.47
N MET A 38 4.46 1.07 -8.79
CA MET A 38 3.25 1.09 -9.61
C MET A 38 2.67 -0.32 -9.79
N GLY A 39 1.35 -0.44 -9.65
CA GLY A 39 0.59 -1.67 -9.90
C GLY A 39 0.31 -2.49 -8.65
N GLU A 40 -0.49 -3.55 -8.83
CA GLU A 40 -0.85 -4.51 -7.78
C GLU A 40 -0.02 -5.78 -7.96
N PRO A 41 0.97 -6.06 -7.08
CA PRO A 41 1.91 -7.16 -7.27
C PRO A 41 1.22 -8.52 -7.42
N LEU A 42 0.12 -8.77 -6.71
CA LEU A 42 -0.58 -10.05 -6.76
C LEU A 42 -1.34 -10.30 -8.07
N LEU A 43 -1.60 -9.26 -8.89
CA LEU A 43 -2.11 -9.45 -10.26
C LEU A 43 -1.02 -9.82 -11.28
N ASN A 44 0.25 -9.76 -10.87
CA ASN A 44 1.40 -10.13 -11.67
C ASN A 44 2.27 -11.19 -10.98
N PHE A 45 1.61 -12.10 -10.26
CA PHE A 45 2.29 -13.03 -9.36
C PHE A 45 3.33 -13.91 -10.05
N GLU A 46 3.04 -14.41 -11.25
CA GLU A 46 3.96 -15.23 -12.05
C GLU A 46 5.30 -14.56 -12.34
N ASN A 47 5.34 -13.22 -12.45
CA ASN A 47 6.58 -12.49 -12.67
C ASN A 47 7.18 -11.95 -11.35
N VAL A 48 6.31 -11.59 -10.40
CA VAL A 48 6.69 -11.01 -9.11
C VAL A 48 7.34 -12.05 -8.20
N ASN A 49 6.79 -13.27 -8.12
CA ASN A 49 7.33 -14.30 -7.22
C ASN A 49 8.79 -14.66 -7.58
N PRO A 50 9.13 -15.00 -8.84
CA PRO A 50 10.53 -15.29 -9.20
C PRO A 50 11.46 -14.08 -8.98
N ALA A 51 10.97 -12.85 -9.14
CA ALA A 51 11.77 -11.67 -8.86
C ALA A 51 12.08 -11.54 -7.36
N MET A 52 11.10 -11.79 -6.48
CA MET A 52 11.32 -11.80 -5.03
C MET A 52 12.23 -12.94 -4.58
N GLU A 53 12.16 -14.10 -5.24
CA GLU A 53 13.10 -15.20 -5.02
C GLU A 53 14.53 -14.77 -5.34
N LEU A 54 14.76 -14.15 -6.50
CA LEU A 54 16.09 -13.61 -6.87
C LEU A 54 16.59 -12.51 -5.92
N MET A 55 15.70 -11.69 -5.36
CA MET A 55 16.07 -10.70 -4.32
C MET A 55 16.59 -11.37 -3.06
N ARG A 56 16.12 -12.57 -2.74
CA ARG A 56 16.48 -13.29 -1.53
C ARG A 56 17.60 -14.30 -1.72
N ASP A 57 17.79 -14.80 -2.94
CA ASP A 57 18.78 -15.81 -3.27
C ASP A 57 20.19 -15.36 -2.83
N ASP A 58 20.95 -16.26 -2.21
CA ASP A 58 22.30 -15.99 -1.71
C ASP A 58 23.32 -15.72 -2.83
N LEU A 59 23.06 -16.27 -4.02
CA LEU A 59 23.78 -15.97 -5.26
C LEU A 59 23.23 -14.72 -5.97
N GLY A 60 22.05 -14.24 -5.56
CA GLY A 60 21.43 -12.99 -5.99
C GLY A 60 21.79 -11.81 -5.08
N PHE A 61 20.78 -11.21 -4.46
CA PHE A 61 20.98 -10.07 -3.54
C PHE A 61 21.07 -10.48 -2.06
N GLY A 62 20.74 -11.74 -1.73
CA GLY A 62 20.85 -12.31 -0.39
C GLY A 62 20.04 -11.55 0.67
N LEU A 63 18.90 -10.94 0.31
CA LEU A 63 18.06 -10.21 1.25
C LEU A 63 17.28 -11.19 2.13
N ALA A 64 17.29 -10.95 3.44
CA ALA A 64 16.47 -11.74 4.36
C ALA A 64 14.96 -11.57 4.05
N SER A 65 14.15 -12.61 4.30
CA SER A 65 12.69 -12.61 4.08
C SER A 65 12.00 -11.37 4.67
N LYS A 66 12.41 -10.96 5.88
CA LYS A 66 11.86 -9.78 6.57
C LYS A 66 12.17 -8.44 5.89
N ARG A 67 13.13 -8.41 4.95
CA ARG A 67 13.61 -7.21 4.25
C ARG A 67 13.08 -7.08 2.82
N VAL A 68 12.34 -8.08 2.33
CA VAL A 68 11.57 -8.02 1.09
C VAL A 68 10.09 -7.98 1.48
N THR A 69 9.41 -6.86 1.23
CA THR A 69 8.00 -6.69 1.61
C THR A 69 7.12 -6.58 0.37
N LEU A 70 6.16 -7.49 0.23
CA LEU A 70 5.10 -7.36 -0.76
C LEU A 70 3.92 -6.59 -0.14
N SER A 71 3.48 -5.50 -0.80
CA SER A 71 2.22 -4.84 -0.44
C SER A 71 1.10 -5.23 -1.40
N THR A 72 -0.12 -5.37 -0.89
CA THR A 72 -1.31 -5.69 -1.70
C THR A 72 -2.54 -4.91 -1.23
N SER A 73 -3.42 -4.60 -2.18
CA SER A 73 -4.75 -4.05 -1.93
C SER A 73 -5.75 -5.08 -1.38
N GLY A 74 -5.37 -6.36 -1.31
CA GLY A 74 -6.18 -7.41 -0.69
C GLY A 74 -6.81 -8.42 -1.66
N LEU A 75 -6.04 -8.95 -2.61
CA LEU A 75 -6.47 -10.09 -3.44
C LEU A 75 -6.43 -11.39 -2.63
N VAL A 76 -7.52 -11.70 -1.92
CA VAL A 76 -7.59 -12.81 -0.94
C VAL A 76 -7.02 -14.14 -1.45
N PRO A 77 -7.46 -14.70 -2.60
CA PRO A 77 -6.93 -15.98 -3.07
C PRO A 77 -5.42 -15.94 -3.37
N MET A 78 -4.90 -14.77 -3.75
CA MET A 78 -3.48 -14.61 -4.04
C MET A 78 -2.65 -14.39 -2.78
N ILE A 79 -3.24 -13.90 -1.68
CA ILE A 79 -2.58 -13.89 -0.36
C ILE A 79 -2.40 -15.33 0.12
N ASP A 80 -3.43 -16.17 -0.06
CA ASP A 80 -3.34 -17.60 0.27
C ASP A 80 -2.26 -18.27 -0.58
N ARG A 81 -2.26 -18.06 -1.90
CA ARG A 81 -1.21 -18.59 -2.79
C ARG A 81 0.20 -18.10 -2.42
N LEU A 82 0.37 -16.79 -2.17
CA LEU A 82 1.63 -16.22 -1.67
C LEU A 82 2.10 -16.91 -0.39
N SER A 83 1.17 -17.30 0.49
CA SER A 83 1.51 -17.96 1.75
C SER A 83 2.20 -19.31 1.55
N GLU A 84 1.95 -19.97 0.42
CA GLU A 84 2.44 -21.30 0.06
C GLU A 84 3.73 -21.25 -0.75
N GLU A 85 3.85 -20.26 -1.64
CA GLU A 85 4.94 -20.20 -2.61
C GLU A 85 6.08 -19.26 -2.22
N SER A 86 5.86 -18.32 -1.28
CA SER A 86 6.87 -17.29 -0.97
C SER A 86 7.08 -17.07 0.53
N ASP A 87 8.32 -16.75 0.90
CA ASP A 87 8.71 -16.35 2.27
C ASP A 87 9.21 -14.90 2.27
N VAL A 88 8.27 -13.95 2.32
CA VAL A 88 8.52 -12.51 2.30
C VAL A 88 7.72 -11.84 3.42
N SER A 89 7.98 -10.58 3.73
CA SER A 89 7.09 -9.79 4.58
C SER A 89 5.81 -9.41 3.81
N LEU A 90 4.67 -9.40 4.51
CA LEU A 90 3.39 -8.94 3.95
C LEU A 90 2.98 -7.57 4.52
N ALA A 91 2.66 -6.66 3.60
CA ALA A 91 1.93 -5.43 3.88
C ALA A 91 0.58 -5.43 3.15
N VAL A 92 -0.42 -4.78 3.74
CA VAL A 92 -1.78 -4.72 3.20
C VAL A 92 -2.27 -3.27 3.21
N SER A 93 -2.63 -2.76 2.05
CA SER A 93 -3.25 -1.44 1.89
C SER A 93 -4.71 -1.50 2.39
N LEU A 94 -4.90 -1.25 3.68
CA LEU A 94 -6.17 -1.38 4.37
C LEU A 94 -7.02 -0.10 4.22
N HIS A 95 -6.47 1.03 4.66
CA HIS A 95 -7.00 2.40 4.54
C HIS A 95 -8.39 2.70 5.15
N ALA A 96 -9.14 1.70 5.57
CA ALA A 96 -10.37 1.84 6.36
C ALA A 96 -10.66 0.54 7.12
N ALA A 97 -11.25 0.65 8.31
CA ALA A 97 -11.56 -0.49 9.18
C ALA A 97 -12.99 -1.05 8.98
N ASN A 98 -13.83 -0.35 8.20
CA ASN A 98 -15.20 -0.76 7.87
C ASN A 98 -15.37 -0.83 6.34
N ASP A 99 -16.30 -1.69 5.88
CA ASP A 99 -16.51 -1.96 4.46
C ASP A 99 -17.07 -0.74 3.71
N ASP A 100 -17.95 0.05 4.32
CA ASP A 100 -18.59 1.21 3.67
C ASP A 100 -17.57 2.25 3.22
N LEU A 101 -16.59 2.55 4.08
CA LEU A 101 -15.50 3.46 3.76
C LEU A 101 -14.46 2.77 2.87
N ARG A 102 -14.14 1.50 3.13
CA ARG A 102 -13.13 0.79 2.35
C ARG A 102 -13.56 0.58 0.90
N VAL A 103 -14.83 0.35 0.60
CA VAL A 103 -15.35 0.28 -0.78
C VAL A 103 -15.13 1.58 -1.55
N LYS A 104 -15.21 2.74 -0.86
CA LYS A 104 -15.00 4.06 -1.49
C LYS A 104 -13.51 4.30 -1.79
N LEU A 105 -12.63 3.90 -0.87
CA LEU A 105 -11.19 4.14 -0.98
C LEU A 105 -10.46 3.08 -1.80
N VAL A 106 -10.85 1.82 -1.64
CA VAL A 106 -10.25 0.64 -2.27
C VAL A 106 -11.36 -0.20 -2.91
N PRO A 107 -11.74 0.06 -4.18
CA PRO A 107 -12.89 -0.59 -4.82
C PRO A 107 -12.85 -2.12 -4.87
N LEU A 108 -11.65 -2.73 -4.73
CA LEU A 108 -11.47 -4.17 -4.60
C LEU A 108 -12.25 -4.76 -3.41
N ASN A 109 -12.53 -3.96 -2.38
CA ASN A 109 -13.29 -4.38 -1.20
C ASN A 109 -14.71 -4.88 -1.52
N LYS A 110 -15.29 -4.47 -2.66
CA LYS A 110 -16.58 -5.01 -3.12
C LYS A 110 -16.53 -6.51 -3.40
N LYS A 111 -15.36 -7.02 -3.77
CA LYS A 111 -15.12 -8.43 -4.07
C LYS A 111 -14.63 -9.19 -2.84
N TYR A 112 -13.73 -8.57 -2.07
CA TYR A 112 -13.13 -9.16 -0.88
C TYR A 112 -13.29 -8.18 0.31
N PRO A 113 -14.38 -8.30 1.09
CA PRO A 113 -14.65 -7.45 2.25
C PRO A 113 -13.57 -7.55 3.32
N VAL A 114 -13.54 -6.58 4.25
CA VAL A 114 -12.52 -6.47 5.30
C VAL A 114 -12.40 -7.77 6.09
N ALA A 115 -13.52 -8.39 6.49
CA ALA A 115 -13.48 -9.63 7.27
C ALA A 115 -12.76 -10.77 6.54
N GLU A 116 -13.00 -10.93 5.24
CA GLU A 116 -12.35 -11.95 4.40
C GLU A 116 -10.86 -11.66 4.21
N LEU A 117 -10.52 -10.39 3.99
CA LEU A 117 -9.14 -9.92 3.91
C LEU A 117 -8.35 -10.22 5.19
N MET A 118 -8.91 -9.89 6.35
CA MET A 118 -8.27 -10.16 7.64
C MET A 118 -8.11 -11.67 7.89
N ALA A 119 -9.08 -12.49 7.49
CA ALA A 119 -8.99 -13.93 7.58
C ALA A 119 -7.86 -14.50 6.70
N ALA A 120 -7.69 -13.99 5.48
CA ALA A 120 -6.59 -14.37 4.59
C ALA A 120 -5.22 -13.98 5.18
N CYS A 121 -5.12 -12.78 5.77
CA CYS A 121 -3.92 -12.34 6.46
C CYS A 121 -3.58 -13.23 7.66
N ALA A 122 -4.59 -13.69 8.40
CA ALA A 122 -4.41 -14.58 9.54
C ALA A 122 -3.93 -15.96 9.10
N ARG A 123 -4.51 -16.51 8.01
CA ARG A 123 -4.03 -17.75 7.38
C ARG A 123 -2.58 -17.62 6.92
N TRP A 124 -2.26 -16.51 6.24
CA TRP A 124 -0.89 -16.23 5.80
C TRP A 124 0.09 -16.20 6.98
N LEU A 125 -0.26 -15.53 8.08
CA LEU A 125 0.60 -15.43 9.25
C LEU A 125 0.78 -16.78 9.96
N ASN A 126 -0.28 -17.59 10.03
CA ASN A 126 -0.26 -18.88 10.72
C ASN A 126 0.34 -20.02 9.88
N LYS A 127 0.49 -19.84 8.56
CA LYS A 127 1.10 -20.84 7.67
C LYS A 127 2.57 -21.11 8.01
N ASP A 128 3.29 -20.12 8.53
CA ASP A 128 4.70 -20.24 8.91
C ASP A 128 5.01 -19.52 10.23
N HIS A 129 5.57 -20.24 11.19
CA HIS A 129 5.92 -19.73 12.52
C HIS A 129 7.00 -18.64 12.49
N ARG A 130 7.78 -18.52 11.41
CA ARG A 130 8.82 -17.49 11.23
C ARG A 130 8.23 -16.10 10.89
N ARG A 131 6.96 -16.05 10.50
CA ARG A 131 6.24 -14.81 10.20
C ARG A 131 5.68 -14.24 11.50
N ASP A 132 6.13 -13.06 11.91
CA ASP A 132 5.74 -12.48 13.21
C ASP A 132 4.53 -11.55 13.13
N SER A 133 4.33 -10.88 12.00
CA SER A 133 3.31 -9.84 11.86
C SER A 133 2.94 -9.55 10.41
N VAL A 134 1.74 -9.00 10.21
CA VAL A 134 1.30 -8.33 8.97
C VAL A 134 1.31 -6.82 9.21
N THR A 135 1.81 -6.05 8.24
CA THR A 135 1.76 -4.58 8.30
C THR A 135 0.53 -4.06 7.56
N PHE A 136 -0.37 -3.39 8.26
CA PHE A 136 -1.53 -2.74 7.67
C PHE A 136 -1.20 -1.26 7.38
N GLU A 137 -1.18 -0.91 6.10
CA GLU A 137 -0.96 0.45 5.64
C GLU A 137 -2.27 1.24 5.67
N TYR A 138 -2.23 2.41 6.30
CA TYR A 138 -3.40 3.26 6.51
C TYR A 138 -3.06 4.69 6.13
N THR A 139 -3.47 5.09 4.92
CA THR A 139 -3.27 6.45 4.44
C THR A 139 -4.26 7.39 5.10
N LEU A 140 -3.78 8.40 5.82
CA LEU A 140 -4.62 9.37 6.54
C LEU A 140 -5.01 10.52 5.63
N MET A 141 -6.31 10.61 5.34
CA MET A 141 -6.94 11.64 4.54
C MET A 141 -7.86 12.48 5.41
N GLN A 142 -7.67 13.79 5.32
CA GLN A 142 -8.38 14.76 6.12
C GLN A 142 -9.89 14.61 5.99
N ASP A 143 -10.56 14.46 7.15
CA ASP A 143 -12.02 14.37 7.29
C ASP A 143 -12.69 13.18 6.58
N VAL A 144 -11.89 12.23 6.07
CA VAL A 144 -12.36 11.03 5.39
C VAL A 144 -12.21 9.79 6.27
N ASN A 145 -11.01 9.57 6.80
CA ASN A 145 -10.69 8.34 7.55
C ASN A 145 -9.78 8.58 8.75
N ASP A 146 -9.68 9.84 9.21
CA ASP A 146 -8.71 10.31 10.21
C ASP A 146 -9.34 10.84 11.51
N ARG A 147 -10.66 10.68 11.67
CA ARG A 147 -11.40 11.02 12.89
C ARG A 147 -11.18 9.98 14.01
N PRO A 148 -11.32 10.34 15.29
CA PRO A 148 -11.12 9.42 16.42
C PRO A 148 -11.96 8.14 16.38
N GLU A 149 -13.19 8.19 15.86
CA GLU A 149 -14.03 7.01 15.65
C GLU A 149 -13.38 5.97 14.74
N HIS A 150 -12.72 6.39 13.65
CA HIS A 150 -12.03 5.47 12.74
C HIS A 150 -10.82 4.81 13.41
N ALA A 151 -10.11 5.52 14.29
CA ALA A 151 -9.03 4.92 15.08
C ALA A 151 -9.57 3.85 16.05
N ARG A 152 -10.72 4.08 16.69
CA ARG A 152 -11.36 3.09 17.57
C ARG A 152 -11.82 1.86 16.80
N GLU A 153 -12.41 2.04 15.62
CA GLU A 153 -12.78 0.94 14.72
C GLU A 153 -11.55 0.14 14.29
N LEU A 154 -10.49 0.83 13.87
CA LEU A 154 -9.23 0.19 13.48
C LEU A 154 -8.60 -0.58 14.65
N ALA A 155 -8.62 -0.02 15.86
CA ALA A 155 -8.12 -0.71 17.04
C ALA A 155 -8.95 -1.96 17.39
N LYS A 156 -10.28 -1.91 17.23
CA LYS A 156 -11.15 -3.08 17.37
C LYS A 156 -10.81 -4.15 16.34
N LEU A 157 -10.58 -3.77 15.09
CA LEU A 157 -10.19 -4.68 14.01
C LEU A 157 -8.84 -5.34 14.27
N MET A 158 -7.83 -4.57 14.70
CA MET A 158 -6.50 -5.11 15.03
C MET A 158 -6.55 -6.04 16.23
N ARG A 159 -7.34 -5.73 17.27
CA ARG A 159 -7.56 -6.63 18.40
C ARG A 159 -8.22 -7.95 17.97
N ALA A 160 -9.21 -7.88 17.08
CA ALA A 160 -9.83 -9.09 16.53
C ALA A 160 -8.82 -9.94 15.73
N PHE A 161 -7.90 -9.30 15.01
CA PHE A 161 -6.82 -9.97 14.28
C PHE A 161 -5.80 -10.64 15.22
N ASP A 162 -5.35 -9.94 16.25
CA ASP A 162 -4.47 -10.49 17.29
C ASP A 162 -5.14 -11.70 17.97
N ASN A 163 -6.45 -11.61 18.27
CA ASN A 163 -7.22 -12.72 18.82
C ASN A 163 -7.32 -13.89 17.84
N ALA A 164 -7.61 -13.65 16.56
CA ALA A 164 -7.72 -14.71 15.56
C ALA A 164 -6.39 -15.43 15.31
N THR A 165 -5.27 -14.75 15.52
CA THR A 165 -3.92 -15.31 15.36
C THR A 165 -3.33 -15.85 16.66
N GLN A 166 -3.97 -15.58 17.80
CA GLN A 166 -3.47 -15.87 19.16
C GLN A 166 -2.06 -15.29 19.40
N ARG A 167 -1.79 -14.12 18.80
CA ARG A 167 -0.50 -13.43 18.88
C ARG A 167 -0.72 -11.95 19.18
N ARG A 168 0.05 -11.43 20.14
CA ARG A 168 0.03 -10.00 20.45
C ARG A 168 0.83 -9.24 19.38
N HIS A 169 0.29 -8.11 18.92
CA HIS A 169 0.93 -7.27 17.89
C HIS A 169 1.15 -8.00 16.55
N ALA A 170 0.26 -8.93 16.23
CA ALA A 170 0.24 -9.62 14.95
C ALA A 170 -0.08 -8.62 13.82
N GLY A 171 -0.98 -7.67 14.10
CA GLY A 171 -1.26 -6.53 13.23
C GLY A 171 -0.46 -5.29 13.65
N LYS A 172 0.42 -4.81 12.75
CA LYS A 172 1.11 -3.53 12.93
C LYS A 172 0.50 -2.49 12.01
N VAL A 173 0.18 -1.30 12.51
CA VAL A 173 -0.37 -0.23 11.68
C VAL A 173 0.75 0.74 11.27
N ASN A 174 0.85 1.00 9.98
CA ASN A 174 1.71 2.05 9.43
C ASN A 174 0.82 3.17 8.88
N LEU A 175 0.75 4.27 9.63
CA LEU A 175 0.04 5.49 9.21
C LEU A 175 0.88 6.21 8.16
N ILE A 176 0.25 6.51 7.03
CA ILE A 176 0.88 7.20 5.91
C ILE A 176 0.16 8.53 5.75
N PRO A 177 0.78 9.68 6.06
CA PRO A 177 0.19 10.97 5.71
C PRO A 177 -0.09 11.02 4.21
N PHE A 178 -1.31 11.39 3.81
CA PHE A 178 -1.65 11.48 2.39
C PHE A 178 -0.77 12.50 1.68
N ASN A 179 -0.21 12.12 0.53
CA ASN A 179 0.56 13.03 -0.32
C ASN A 179 -0.35 13.48 -1.48
N PRO A 180 -0.71 14.78 -1.54
CA PRO A 180 -1.55 15.30 -2.61
C PRO A 180 -0.93 15.10 -4.00
N PHE A 181 -1.79 14.98 -5.00
CA PHE A 181 -1.39 14.95 -6.41
C PHE A 181 -2.45 15.66 -7.28
N PRO A 182 -2.09 16.21 -8.45
CA PRO A 182 -3.03 16.95 -9.28
C PRO A 182 -4.29 16.14 -9.61
N GLY A 183 -5.47 16.69 -9.31
CA GLY A 183 -6.78 16.09 -9.59
C GLY A 183 -7.38 15.23 -8.47
N THR A 184 -6.70 15.09 -7.31
CA THR A 184 -7.30 14.44 -6.13
C THR A 184 -8.25 15.38 -5.39
N GLN A 185 -9.32 14.83 -4.81
CA GLN A 185 -10.22 15.53 -3.88
C GLN A 185 -9.80 15.38 -2.41
N TYR A 186 -8.82 14.50 -2.13
CA TYR A 186 -8.36 14.21 -0.77
C TYR A 186 -7.26 15.17 -0.34
N GLN A 187 -7.22 15.46 0.96
CA GLN A 187 -6.22 16.33 1.56
C GLN A 187 -5.44 15.59 2.64
N ARG A 188 -4.22 16.07 2.90
CA ARG A 188 -3.37 15.56 3.97
C ARG A 188 -3.96 15.97 5.32
N SER A 189 -4.19 15.00 6.22
CA SER A 189 -4.55 15.30 7.60
C SER A 189 -3.50 16.18 8.28
N SER A 190 -3.93 17.09 9.17
CA SER A 190 -2.99 17.90 9.94
C SER A 190 -2.09 17.03 10.82
N GLU A 191 -0.89 17.53 11.14
CA GLU A 191 0.04 16.80 12.01
C GLU A 191 -0.57 16.53 13.39
N GLU A 192 -1.39 17.45 13.93
CA GLU A 192 -2.14 17.23 15.17
C GLU A 192 -3.11 16.05 15.06
N ARG A 193 -3.88 15.94 13.97
CA ARG A 193 -4.79 14.80 13.75
C ARG A 193 -4.02 13.49 13.57
N ILE A 194 -2.93 13.50 12.81
CA ILE A 194 -2.08 12.32 12.62
C ILE A 194 -1.53 11.83 13.96
N ARG A 195 -1.01 12.74 14.79
CA ARG A 195 -0.49 12.41 16.13
C ARG A 195 -1.59 11.96 17.07
N GLY A 196 -2.74 12.64 17.10
CA GLY A 196 -3.90 12.21 17.91
C GLY A 196 -4.40 10.82 17.53
N PHE A 197 -4.48 10.52 16.23
CA PHE A 197 -4.85 9.20 15.72
C PHE A 197 -3.82 8.13 16.12
N GLN A 198 -2.53 8.44 15.99
CA GLN A 198 -1.44 7.56 16.42
C GLN A 198 -1.51 7.27 17.92
N THR A 199 -1.63 8.30 18.75
CA THR A 199 -1.70 8.19 20.22
C THR A 199 -2.88 7.32 20.63
N LEU A 200 -4.07 7.57 20.07
CA LEU A 200 -5.26 6.79 20.38
C LEU A 200 -5.10 5.30 20.03
N LEU A 201 -4.51 4.98 18.88
CA LEU A 201 -4.21 3.58 18.51
C LEU A 201 -3.23 2.93 19.48
N MET A 202 -2.17 3.65 19.87
CA MET A 202 -1.17 3.14 20.81
C MET A 202 -1.75 2.92 22.21
N GLU A 203 -2.56 3.85 22.72
CA GLU A 203 -3.29 3.72 23.99
C GLU A 203 -4.22 2.50 23.99
N MET A 204 -4.83 2.19 22.85
CA MET A 204 -5.67 1.01 22.67
C MET A 204 -4.87 -0.29 22.45
N GLY A 205 -3.54 -0.23 22.45
CA GLY A 205 -2.63 -1.38 22.36
C GLY A 205 -2.20 -1.78 20.95
N VAL A 206 -2.46 -0.95 19.94
CA VAL A 206 -2.07 -1.23 18.54
C VAL A 206 -0.67 -0.66 18.27
N LEU A 207 0.26 -1.51 17.83
CA LEU A 207 1.60 -1.06 17.45
C LEU A 207 1.50 -0.19 16.20
N THR A 208 1.73 1.12 16.37
CA THR A 208 1.45 2.11 15.34
C THR A 208 2.66 3.00 15.07
N MET A 209 3.05 3.07 13.81
CA MET A 209 4.13 3.95 13.31
C MET A 209 3.55 4.98 12.35
N VAL A 210 4.15 6.17 12.32
CA VAL A 210 3.89 7.16 11.26
C VAL A 210 5.05 7.13 10.30
N ARG A 211 4.77 6.83 9.02
CA ARG A 211 5.76 6.84 7.96
C ARG A 211 6.22 8.28 7.75
N ARG A 212 7.51 8.54 7.98
CA ARG A 212 8.11 9.81 7.61
C ARG A 212 8.05 9.96 6.09
N THR A 213 7.46 11.06 5.63
CA THR A 213 7.46 11.45 4.24
C THR A 213 8.90 11.60 3.74
N ARG A 214 9.23 10.98 2.60
CA ARG A 214 10.55 11.05 1.94
C ARG A 214 10.32 11.19 0.44
N GLY A 215 10.95 12.17 -0.20
CA GLY A 215 10.89 12.36 -1.66
C GLY A 215 9.66 13.09 -2.19
N ASP A 216 8.91 13.81 -1.33
CA ASP A 216 7.79 14.68 -1.77
C ASP A 216 8.26 15.82 -2.68
N ASP A 217 9.50 16.27 -2.50
CA ASP A 217 10.16 17.31 -3.29
C ASP A 217 10.43 16.89 -4.75
N ILE A 218 10.35 15.58 -5.04
CA ILE A 218 10.66 15.02 -6.37
C ILE A 218 9.55 14.06 -6.88
N ASP A 219 8.32 14.18 -6.35
CA ASP A 219 7.17 13.32 -6.72
C ASP A 219 7.45 11.80 -6.59
N ALA A 220 8.38 11.41 -5.72
CA ALA A 220 8.79 10.02 -5.53
C ALA A 220 8.09 9.34 -4.33
N ALA A 221 7.19 10.05 -3.64
CA ALA A 221 6.50 9.48 -2.50
C ALA A 221 5.43 8.46 -2.93
N CYS A 222 5.02 7.59 -2.01
CA CYS A 222 4.02 6.55 -2.28
C CYS A 222 2.73 7.16 -2.85
N GLY A 223 2.31 6.67 -4.03
CA GLY A 223 1.13 7.16 -4.75
C GLY A 223 1.41 8.27 -5.78
N GLN A 224 2.61 8.84 -5.81
CA GLN A 224 2.96 9.94 -6.75
C GLN A 224 3.69 9.46 -8.02
N LEU A 225 4.13 8.20 -8.06
CA LEU A 225 4.82 7.63 -9.22
C LEU A 225 3.90 7.61 -10.46
N LYS A 226 4.06 8.61 -11.32
CA LYS A 226 3.46 8.68 -12.65
C LYS A 226 4.53 8.35 -13.69
N GLY A 227 4.66 7.07 -14.05
CA GLY A 227 5.31 6.73 -15.32
C GLY A 227 4.51 7.29 -16.51
N GLN A 228 5.14 7.41 -17.69
CA GLN A 228 4.42 7.63 -18.94
C GLN A 228 3.66 6.36 -19.33
N VAL A 229 2.50 6.13 -18.71
CA VAL A 229 1.67 4.95 -18.97
C VAL A 229 0.73 5.25 -20.13
N LEU A 230 0.88 4.53 -21.24
CA LEU A 230 -0.17 4.42 -22.25
C LEU A 230 -1.35 3.65 -21.64
N ASP A 231 -2.35 4.39 -21.15
CA ASP A 231 -3.57 3.83 -20.60
C ASP A 231 -4.36 3.13 -21.72
N ARG A 232 -4.45 1.79 -21.64
CA ARG A 232 -5.29 0.99 -22.54
C ARG A 232 -6.70 0.83 -21.98
N THR A 233 -6.96 1.29 -20.76
CA THR A 233 -8.31 1.38 -20.21
C THR A 233 -8.88 2.75 -20.56
N ARG A 234 -10.14 2.84 -20.97
CA ARG A 234 -10.79 4.14 -21.28
C ARG A 234 -10.98 5.03 -20.03
N ARG A 235 -10.25 4.81 -18.93
CA ARG A 235 -10.41 5.49 -17.64
C ARG A 235 -9.81 6.89 -17.68
N GLN A 236 -8.60 7.05 -18.22
CA GLN A 236 -7.98 8.36 -18.37
C GLN A 236 -8.78 9.25 -19.34
N ALA A 237 -9.26 8.70 -20.45
CA ALA A 237 -10.15 9.39 -21.39
C ALA A 237 -11.49 9.78 -20.74
N LYS A 238 -12.10 8.90 -19.93
CA LYS A 238 -13.32 9.22 -19.18
C LYS A 238 -13.09 10.30 -18.11
N PHE A 239 -11.95 10.26 -17.42
CA PHE A 239 -11.56 11.28 -16.44
C PHE A 239 -11.32 12.63 -17.11
N GLN A 240 -10.54 12.69 -18.18
CA GLN A 240 -10.34 13.91 -18.97
C GLN A 240 -11.67 14.46 -19.50
N SER A 241 -12.55 13.61 -20.05
CA SER A 241 -13.87 14.04 -20.53
C SER A 241 -14.82 14.54 -19.43
N ARG A 242 -14.57 14.15 -18.17
CA ARG A 242 -15.33 14.60 -17.00
C ARG A 242 -14.80 15.92 -16.48
N VAL A 243 -13.47 16.08 -16.46
CA VAL A 243 -12.78 17.33 -16.12
C VAL A 243 -13.10 18.42 -17.15
N GLU A 244 -13.03 18.12 -18.45
CA GLU A 244 -13.44 19.04 -19.52
C GLU A 244 -14.91 19.44 -19.41
N ARG A 245 -15.81 18.49 -19.10
CA ARG A 245 -17.23 18.81 -18.87
C ARG A 245 -17.46 19.70 -17.66
N GLN A 246 -16.69 19.52 -16.59
CA GLN A 246 -16.79 20.38 -15.41
C GLN A 246 -16.21 21.79 -15.66
N LEU A 247 -15.08 21.89 -16.36
CA LEU A 247 -14.50 23.17 -16.76
C LEU A 247 -15.43 23.96 -17.70
N ASN A 248 -16.05 23.28 -18.66
CA ASN A 248 -16.99 23.91 -19.58
C ASN A 248 -18.32 24.30 -18.93
N ALA A 249 -18.75 23.61 -17.87
CA ALA A 249 -19.96 23.97 -17.12
C ALA A 249 -19.77 25.28 -16.32
N VAL A 250 -18.60 25.43 -15.69
CA VAL A 250 -18.24 26.64 -14.92
C VAL A 250 -18.12 27.87 -15.82
N THR A 251 -17.53 27.73 -17.02
CA THR A 251 -17.43 28.85 -17.98
C THR A 251 -18.77 29.26 -18.59
N THR A 252 -19.71 28.33 -18.77
CA THR A 252 -21.08 28.69 -19.19
C THR A 252 -21.88 29.39 -18.09
N GLU A 253 -21.74 29.01 -16.82
CA GLU A 253 -22.43 29.68 -15.70
C GLU A 253 -21.94 31.13 -15.52
N GLU A 254 -20.64 31.37 -15.63
CA GLU A 254 -20.06 32.73 -15.59
C GLU A 254 -20.52 33.62 -16.76
N ALA A 255 -20.72 33.05 -17.95
CA ALA A 255 -21.21 33.78 -19.12
C ALA A 255 -22.71 34.14 -19.02
N THR A 256 -23.54 33.31 -18.38
CA THR A 256 -24.98 33.60 -18.15
C THR A 256 -25.24 34.59 -17.02
N HIS A 257 -24.30 34.79 -16.10
CA HIS A 257 -24.42 35.78 -15.02
C HIS A 257 -23.80 37.15 -15.36
N ALA A 258 -23.07 37.25 -16.47
CA ALA A 258 -22.46 38.49 -16.96
C ALA A 258 -23.27 39.17 -18.10
N ALA A 259 -24.43 38.64 -18.46
CA ALA A 259 -25.38 39.19 -19.44
C ALA A 259 -26.71 39.54 -18.78
#